data_AF-A0A9P6TMR8-F1
#
_entry.id   AF-A0A9P6TMR8-F1
#
_cell.length_a   1.000
_cell.length_b   1.000
_cell.length_c   1.000
_cell.angle_alpha   90.00
_cell.angle_beta   90.00
_cell.angle_gamma   90.00
#
_symmetry.space_group_name_H-M   'P 1'
#
loop_
_entity.id
_entity.type
_entity.pdbx_description
1 polymer ?
#
loop_
_entity_poly.entity_id
_entity_poly.type
_entity_poly.pdbx_seq_one_letter_code
_entity_poly.pdbx_strand_id
1 'polypeptide(L)'
;MAIALKLSDELVEIAKPHAAAKHRSVPKQIEHWARFGKAVEENPDMPVEFIQDTLLAVEEAKAGQLIRVTPTFDRAAKKLHTRDKKVLDDAVREIAAKPDIGVVKKGDLAGVYVHKFKINKQEVLLSYQYMQSEVVLLSLGSHENFYRNLKR
;
A
#
# COMPACT_ATOMS: atom_id res chain seq x y z
N MET A 1 -1.73 18.52 24.92
CA MET A 1 -2.27 19.86 25.28
C MET A 1 -2.50 20.63 24.01
N ALA A 2 -3.61 21.35 23.86
CA ALA A 2 -3.88 22.18 22.68
C ALA A 2 -3.51 23.63 23.02
N ILE A 3 -2.71 24.27 22.16
CA ILE A 3 -2.35 25.69 22.26
C ILE A 3 -3.13 26.42 21.16
N ALA A 4 -3.86 27.47 21.52
CA ALA A 4 -4.55 28.30 20.55
C ALA A 4 -3.54 29.21 19.83
N LEU A 5 -3.38 29.01 18.53
CA LEU A 5 -2.53 29.83 17.66
C LEU A 5 -3.42 30.64 16.71
N LYS A 6 -3.22 31.95 16.64
CA LYS A 6 -3.91 32.81 15.67
C LYS A 6 -3.15 32.76 14.35
N LEU A 7 -3.79 32.28 13.30
CA LEU A 7 -3.23 32.20 11.95
C LEU A 7 -3.67 33.42 11.13
N SER A 8 -2.90 33.77 10.11
CA SER A 8 -3.28 34.83 9.17
C SER A 8 -4.44 34.38 8.30
N ASP A 9 -5.34 35.31 7.98
CA ASP A 9 -6.47 35.04 7.08
C ASP A 9 -5.97 34.58 5.70
N GLU A 10 -4.86 35.15 5.22
CA GLU A 10 -4.21 34.74 3.97
C GLU A 10 -3.84 33.25 3.96
N LEU A 11 -3.17 32.74 5.00
CA LEU A 11 -2.80 31.33 5.08
C LEU A 11 -4.03 30.43 5.13
N VAL A 12 -5.08 30.87 5.81
CA VAL A 12 -6.36 30.16 5.91
C VAL A 12 -7.04 30.10 4.53
N GLU A 13 -7.09 31.20 3.79
CA GLU A 13 -7.65 31.24 2.44
C GLU A 13 -6.88 30.35 1.47
N ILE A 14 -5.54 30.34 1.53
CA ILE A 14 -4.70 29.45 0.73
C ILE A 14 -4.95 27.98 1.11
N ALA A 15 -5.12 27.66 2.39
CA ALA A 15 -5.33 26.28 2.84
C ALA A 15 -6.69 25.69 2.46
N LYS A 16 -7.76 26.49 2.37
CA LYS A 16 -9.13 26.03 2.09
C LYS A 16 -9.28 25.14 0.86
N PRO A 17 -8.86 25.54 -0.36
CA PRO A 17 -9.03 24.72 -1.55
C PRO A 17 -8.23 23.40 -1.47
N HIS A 18 -7.02 23.43 -0.90
CA HIS A 18 -6.19 22.23 -0.72
C HIS A 18 -6.80 21.27 0.30
N ALA A 19 -7.33 21.79 1.40
CA ALA A 19 -8.01 21.02 2.41
C ALA A 19 -9.23 20.31 1.82
N ALA A 20 -10.05 21.03 1.04
CA ALA A 20 -11.21 20.45 0.35
C ALA A 20 -10.79 19.35 -0.64
N ALA A 21 -9.79 19.60 -1.48
CA ALA A 21 -9.30 18.64 -2.48
C ALA A 21 -8.71 17.36 -1.87
N LYS A 22 -8.16 17.44 -0.65
CA LYS A 22 -7.56 16.31 0.06
C LYS A 22 -8.46 15.73 1.15
N HIS A 23 -9.73 16.15 1.21
CA HIS A 23 -10.70 15.73 2.23
C HIS A 23 -10.20 15.92 3.68
N ARG A 24 -9.54 17.05 3.94
CA ARG A 24 -9.01 17.45 5.26
C ARG A 24 -9.72 18.70 5.78
N SER A 25 -9.71 18.93 7.09
CA SER A 25 -10.06 20.23 7.66
C SER A 25 -8.94 21.24 7.44
N VAL A 26 -9.26 22.53 7.41
CA VAL A 26 -8.25 23.59 7.24
C VAL A 26 -7.11 23.50 8.27
N PRO A 27 -7.38 23.32 9.59
CA PRO A 27 -6.31 23.13 10.56
C PRO A 27 -5.43 21.91 10.27
N LYS A 28 -6.03 20.77 9.86
CA LYS A 28 -5.26 19.56 9.50
C LYS A 28 -4.41 19.76 8.25
N GLN A 29 -4.87 20.53 7.28
CA GLN A 29 -4.09 20.86 6.09
C GLN A 29 -2.87 21.71 6.44
N ILE A 30 -3.04 22.69 7.33
CA ILE A 30 -1.95 23.56 7.81
C ILE A 30 -0.95 22.76 8.65
N GLU A 31 -1.43 21.88 9.52
CA GLU A 31 -0.57 20.97 10.29
C GLU A 31 0.24 20.06 9.35
N HIS A 32 -0.37 19.54 8.29
CA HIS A 32 0.33 18.75 7.29
C HIS A 32 1.45 19.56 6.61
N TRP A 33 1.18 20.80 6.20
CA TRP A 33 2.22 21.69 5.63
C TRP A 33 3.34 21.99 6.62
N ALA A 34 3.03 22.23 7.89
CA ALA A 34 4.05 22.49 8.91
C ALA A 34 4.95 21.26 9.13
N ARG A 35 4.37 20.05 9.20
CA ARG A 35 5.13 18.79 9.30
C ARG A 35 5.99 18.55 8.06
N PHE A 36 5.45 18.83 6.88
CA PHE A 36 6.17 18.68 5.62
C PHE A 36 7.33 19.68 5.50
N GLY A 37 7.09 20.96 5.80
CA GLY A 37 8.12 22.00 5.80
C GLY A 37 9.26 21.66 6.75
N LYS A 38 8.95 21.21 7.97
CA LYS A 38 9.95 20.71 8.91
C LYS A 38 10.78 19.56 8.33
N ALA A 39 10.13 18.58 7.70
CA ALA A 39 10.83 17.44 7.10
C ALA A 39 11.75 17.86 5.94
N VAL A 40 11.36 18.86 5.15
CA VAL A 40 12.21 19.42 4.09
C VAL A 40 13.39 20.18 4.67
N GLU A 41 13.19 21.00 5.70
CA GLU A 41 14.26 21.75 6.37
C GLU A 41 15.29 20.82 7.04
N GLU A 42 14.84 19.74 7.67
CA GLU A 42 15.71 18.75 8.31
C GLU A 42 16.47 17.88 7.29
N ASN A 43 16.05 17.86 6.02
CA ASN A 43 16.59 16.97 4.99
C ASN A 43 16.80 17.72 3.65
N PRO A 44 17.74 18.68 3.59
CA PRO A 44 17.93 19.55 2.42
C PRO A 44 18.47 18.81 1.19
N ASP A 45 19.13 17.67 1.39
CA ASP A 45 19.75 16.87 0.31
C ASP A 45 18.76 15.93 -0.38
N MET A 46 17.53 15.79 0.15
CA MET A 46 16.53 14.87 -0.39
C MET A 46 15.54 15.59 -1.31
N PRO A 47 15.19 14.99 -2.48
CA PRO A 47 14.11 15.50 -3.30
C PRO A 47 12.79 15.57 -2.54
N VAL A 48 12.08 16.69 -2.69
CA VAL A 48 10.80 16.98 -2.03
C VAL A 48 9.75 15.88 -2.26
N GLU A 49 9.67 15.37 -3.49
CA GLU A 49 8.78 14.25 -3.85
C GLU A 49 9.12 12.97 -3.07
N PHE A 50 10.41 12.66 -2.90
CA PHE A 50 10.85 11.49 -2.14
C PHE A 50 10.50 11.61 -0.65
N ILE A 51 10.62 12.81 -0.08
CA ILE A 51 10.19 13.08 1.32
C ILE A 51 8.68 12.86 1.46
N GLN A 52 7.90 13.33 0.48
CA GLN A 52 6.44 13.15 0.48
C GLN A 52 6.05 11.66 0.43
N ASP A 53 6.67 10.89 -0.46
CA ASP A 53 6.43 9.45 -0.60
C ASP A 53 6.86 8.69 0.65
N THR A 54 7.98 9.07 1.26
CA THR A 54 8.47 8.44 2.50
C THR A 54 7.53 8.73 3.67
N LEU A 55 7.03 9.96 3.82
CA LEU A 55 6.05 10.30 4.85
C LEU A 55 4.73 9.55 4.66
N LEU A 56 4.28 9.39 3.41
CA LEU A 56 3.12 8.57 3.10
C LEU A 56 3.37 7.11 3.50
N ALA A 57 4.51 6.53 3.11
CA ALA A 57 4.87 5.15 3.44
C ALA A 57 4.95 4.91 4.97
N VAL A 58 5.43 5.89 5.74
CA VAL A 58 5.44 5.81 7.21
C VAL A 58 4.02 5.81 7.78
N GLU A 59 3.11 6.62 7.26
CA GLU A 59 1.72 6.63 7.73
C GLU A 59 0.95 5.39 7.27
N GLU A 60 1.21 4.86 6.07
CA GLU A 60 0.71 3.56 5.61
C GLU A 60 1.20 2.44 6.53
N ALA A 61 2.48 2.45 6.91
CA ALA A 61 3.02 1.49 7.88
C ALA A 61 2.35 1.59 9.25
N LYS A 62 2.14 2.81 9.76
CA LYS A 62 1.42 3.04 11.03
C LYS A 62 -0.05 2.65 10.97
N ALA A 63 -0.70 2.84 9.82
CA ALA A 63 -2.08 2.46 9.58
C ALA A 63 -2.26 0.94 9.44
N GLY A 64 -1.18 0.15 9.52
CA GLY A 64 -1.24 -1.28 9.26
C GLY A 64 -1.59 -1.55 7.80
N GLN A 65 -0.93 -0.86 6.87
CA GLN A 65 -0.97 -1.17 5.45
C GLN A 65 0.40 -1.65 5.00
N LEU A 66 0.97 -2.60 5.74
CA LEU A 66 2.27 -3.20 5.42
C LEU A 66 2.05 -4.35 4.43
N ILE A 67 2.45 -4.15 3.18
CA ILE A 67 2.55 -5.22 2.19
C ILE A 67 3.99 -5.73 2.17
N ARG A 68 4.19 -6.97 2.60
CA ARG A 68 5.47 -7.66 2.43
C ARG A 68 5.39 -8.64 1.30
N VAL A 69 6.51 -8.80 0.61
CA VAL A 69 6.64 -9.76 -0.50
C VAL A 69 7.69 -10.80 -0.15
N THR A 70 7.42 -12.07 -0.44
CA THR A 70 8.46 -13.10 -0.34
C THR A 70 9.37 -13.06 -1.58
N PRO A 71 10.61 -13.58 -1.47
CA PRO A 71 11.49 -13.74 -2.63
C PRO A 71 10.90 -14.63 -3.73
N THR A 72 9.97 -15.53 -3.39
CA THR A 72 9.29 -16.41 -4.35
C THR A 72 8.27 -15.62 -5.17
N PHE A 73 7.50 -14.74 -4.52
CA PHE A 73 6.61 -13.81 -5.21
C PHE A 73 7.39 -12.84 -6.09
N ASP A 74 8.45 -12.20 -5.57
CA ASP A 74 9.25 -11.22 -6.32
C ASP A 74 9.86 -11.83 -7.59
N ARG A 75 10.40 -13.06 -7.51
CA ARG A 75 10.91 -13.79 -8.67
C ARG A 75 9.83 -14.08 -9.71
N ALA A 76 8.60 -14.36 -9.30
CA ALA A 76 7.48 -14.58 -10.20
C ALA A 76 7.00 -13.26 -10.84
N ALA A 77 6.87 -12.19 -10.05
CA ALA A 77 6.48 -10.87 -10.51
C ALA A 77 7.50 -10.28 -11.50
N LYS A 78 8.79 -10.50 -11.29
CA LYS A 78 9.86 -10.07 -12.21
C LYS A 78 9.79 -10.71 -13.60
N LYS A 79 9.23 -11.92 -13.71
CA LYS A 79 9.06 -12.64 -14.99
C LYS A 79 7.87 -12.16 -15.82
N LEU A 80 6.97 -11.38 -15.23
CA LEU A 80 5.81 -10.84 -15.95
C LEU A 80 6.20 -9.70 -16.88
N HIS A 81 5.47 -9.56 -17.98
CA HIS A 81 5.63 -8.44 -18.89
C HIS A 81 5.12 -7.14 -18.25
N THR A 82 5.59 -5.98 -18.69
CA THR A 82 5.18 -4.66 -18.16
C THR A 82 3.66 -4.45 -18.12
N ARG A 83 2.92 -5.00 -19.09
CA ARG A 83 1.45 -4.92 -19.13
C ARG A 83 0.80 -5.75 -18.03
N ASP A 84 1.38 -6.92 -17.76
CA ASP A 84 0.86 -7.88 -16.77
C ASP A 84 1.20 -7.43 -15.34
N LYS A 85 2.33 -6.72 -15.16
CA LYS A 85 2.67 -6.09 -13.89
C LYS A 85 1.62 -5.08 -13.44
N LYS A 86 1.05 -4.30 -14.36
CA LYS A 86 -0.06 -3.39 -14.01
C LYS A 86 -1.27 -4.15 -13.47
N VAL A 87 -1.64 -5.26 -14.11
CA VAL A 87 -2.76 -6.10 -13.65
C VAL A 87 -2.45 -6.74 -12.29
N LEU A 88 -1.19 -7.14 -12.05
CA LEU A 88 -0.75 -7.64 -10.75
C LEU A 88 -0.82 -6.55 -9.68
N ASP A 89 -0.35 -5.33 -9.97
CA ASP A 89 -0.39 -4.20 -9.04
C ASP A 89 -1.83 -3.86 -8.64
N ASP A 90 -2.77 -3.89 -9.59
CA ASP A 90 -4.19 -3.67 -9.31
C ASP A 90 -4.76 -4.78 -8.42
N ALA A 91 -4.43 -6.05 -8.67
CA ALA A 91 -4.84 -7.16 -7.81
C ALA A 91 -4.24 -7.06 -6.39
N VAL A 92 -2.99 -6.60 -6.25
CA VAL A 92 -2.35 -6.36 -4.96
C VAL A 92 -3.04 -5.21 -4.21
N ARG A 93 -3.41 -4.14 -4.90
CA ARG A 93 -4.20 -3.04 -4.32
C ARG A 93 -5.57 -3.51 -3.83
N GLU A 94 -6.24 -4.38 -4.58
CA GLU A 94 -7.51 -4.98 -4.15
C GLU A 94 -7.36 -5.78 -2.86
N ILE A 95 -6.29 -6.59 -2.75
CA ILE A 95 -6.00 -7.34 -1.51
C ILE A 95 -5.66 -6.39 -0.36
N ALA A 96 -4.91 -5.32 -0.61
CA ALA A 96 -4.58 -4.33 0.41
C ALA A 96 -5.83 -3.58 0.92
N ALA A 97 -6.78 -3.28 0.03
CA ALA A 97 -8.04 -2.64 0.38
C ALA A 97 -9.02 -3.59 1.09
N LYS A 98 -9.06 -4.86 0.67
CA LYS A 98 -9.93 -5.91 1.24
C LYS A 98 -9.16 -7.24 1.35
N PRO A 99 -8.44 -7.45 2.47
CA PRO A 99 -7.70 -8.69 2.69
C PRO A 99 -8.59 -9.94 2.77
N ASP A 100 -9.89 -9.79 2.99
CA ASP A 100 -10.85 -10.91 3.06
C ASP A 100 -11.35 -11.38 1.69
N ILE A 101 -10.86 -10.80 0.58
CA ILE A 101 -11.28 -11.15 -0.79
C ILE A 101 -10.85 -12.57 -1.21
N GLY A 102 -9.84 -13.13 -0.52
CA GLY A 102 -9.27 -14.43 -0.84
C GLY A 102 -10.05 -15.59 -0.22
N VAL A 103 -9.97 -16.75 -0.86
CA VAL A 103 -10.52 -17.97 -0.28
C VAL A 103 -9.51 -18.55 0.70
N VAL A 104 -9.89 -18.62 1.98
CA VAL A 104 -9.09 -19.27 3.03
C VAL A 104 -8.93 -20.75 2.72
N LYS A 105 -7.69 -21.22 2.75
CA LYS A 105 -7.38 -22.65 2.60
C LYS A 105 -7.46 -23.37 3.95
N LYS A 106 -7.86 -24.65 3.90
CA LYS A 106 -8.03 -25.53 5.05
C LYS A 106 -6.87 -26.54 5.11
N GLY A 107 -6.66 -27.19 6.25
CA GLY A 107 -5.62 -28.21 6.45
C GLY A 107 -4.24 -27.57 6.71
N ASP A 108 -3.17 -28.15 6.14
CA ASP A 108 -1.77 -27.67 6.30
C ASP A 108 -1.54 -26.22 5.81
N LEU A 109 -2.53 -25.63 5.16
CA LEU A 109 -2.51 -24.28 4.60
C LEU A 109 -3.48 -23.33 5.33
N ALA A 110 -3.91 -23.71 6.54
CA ALA A 110 -4.74 -22.86 7.39
C ALA A 110 -4.08 -21.49 7.58
N GLY A 111 -4.83 -20.42 7.28
CA GLY A 111 -4.35 -19.04 7.33
C GLY A 111 -3.81 -18.48 6.00
N VAL A 112 -3.68 -19.30 4.95
CA VAL A 112 -3.35 -18.81 3.60
C VAL A 112 -4.62 -18.48 2.83
N TYR A 113 -4.67 -17.27 2.30
CA TYR A 113 -5.69 -16.78 1.40
C TYR A 113 -5.22 -16.92 -0.04
N VAL A 114 -6.13 -17.29 -0.93
CA VAL A 114 -5.84 -17.36 -2.37
C VAL A 114 -6.82 -16.47 -3.12
N HIS A 115 -6.29 -15.45 -3.77
CA HIS A 115 -7.04 -14.61 -4.69
C HIS A 115 -6.78 -15.06 -6.13
N LYS A 116 -7.85 -15.19 -6.91
CA LYS A 116 -7.83 -15.68 -8.28
C LYS A 116 -8.25 -14.55 -9.21
N PHE A 117 -7.39 -14.23 -10.17
CA PHE A 117 -7.64 -13.19 -11.17
C PHE A 117 -7.11 -13.64 -12.53
N LYS A 118 -7.40 -12.86 -13.59
CA LYS A 118 -7.01 -13.21 -14.97
C LYS A 118 -5.98 -12.23 -15.51
N ILE A 119 -4.87 -12.77 -16.01
CA ILE A 119 -3.88 -12.03 -16.79
C ILE A 119 -3.91 -12.59 -18.21
N ASN A 120 -4.15 -11.75 -19.23
CA ASN A 120 -4.19 -12.17 -20.64
C ASN A 120 -5.07 -13.41 -20.92
N LYS A 121 -6.27 -13.46 -20.32
CA LYS A 121 -7.21 -14.60 -20.38
C LYS A 121 -6.74 -15.89 -19.68
N GLN A 122 -5.55 -15.91 -19.08
CA GLN A 122 -5.04 -17.02 -18.28
C GLN A 122 -5.36 -16.78 -16.80
N GLU A 123 -5.76 -17.85 -16.11
CA GLU A 123 -6.06 -17.80 -14.67
C GLU A 123 -4.78 -17.84 -13.85
N VAL A 124 -4.61 -16.84 -12.99
CA VAL A 124 -3.47 -16.67 -12.10
C VAL A 124 -3.97 -16.68 -10.66
N LEU A 125 -3.21 -17.36 -9.81
CA LEU A 125 -3.45 -17.43 -8.37
C LEU A 125 -2.37 -16.64 -7.62
N LEU A 126 -2.82 -15.80 -6.70
CA LEU A 126 -1.99 -15.09 -5.74
C LEU A 126 -2.31 -15.60 -4.34
N SER A 127 -1.32 -16.23 -3.71
CA SER A 127 -1.37 -16.58 -2.30
C SER A 127 -0.86 -15.43 -1.45
N TYR A 128 -1.57 -15.17 -0.36
CA TYR A 128 -1.13 -14.23 0.67
C TYR A 128 -1.58 -14.69 2.04
N GLN A 129 -0.93 -14.15 3.06
CA GLN A 129 -1.37 -14.24 4.45
C GLN A 129 -1.75 -12.84 4.92
N TYR A 130 -2.71 -12.78 5.82
CA TYR A 130 -3.15 -11.55 6.45
C TYR A 130 -3.12 -11.72 7.96
N MET A 131 -2.34 -10.91 8.66
CA MET A 131 -2.21 -10.97 10.12
C MET A 131 -1.98 -9.58 10.70
N GLN A 132 -2.81 -9.16 11.66
CA GLN A 132 -2.67 -7.88 12.39
C GLN A 132 -2.42 -6.66 11.47
N SER A 133 -3.10 -6.62 10.32
CA SER A 133 -2.96 -5.56 9.31
C SER A 133 -1.65 -5.61 8.47
N GLU A 134 -0.95 -6.73 8.48
CA GLU A 134 0.15 -7.03 7.56
C GLU A 134 -0.35 -8.00 6.48
N VAL A 135 -0.17 -7.65 5.21
CA VAL A 135 -0.43 -8.53 4.06
C VAL A 135 0.91 -9.06 3.58
N VAL A 136 1.12 -10.37 3.67
CA VAL A 136 2.34 -11.03 3.17
C VAL A 136 2.01 -11.77 1.88
N LEU A 137 2.49 -11.28 0.74
CA LEU A 137 2.36 -11.93 -0.56
C LEU A 137 3.33 -13.10 -0.66
N LEU A 138 2.79 -14.33 -0.67
CA LEU A 138 3.56 -15.56 -0.56
C LEU A 138 4.05 -16.07 -1.93
N SER A 139 3.15 -16.20 -2.90
CA SER A 139 3.49 -16.75 -4.21
C SER A 139 2.46 -16.40 -5.28
N LEU A 140 2.94 -16.30 -6.52
CA LEU A 140 2.15 -16.02 -7.72
C LEU A 140 2.40 -17.10 -8.77
N GLY A 141 1.35 -17.68 -9.33
CA GLY A 141 1.49 -18.69 -10.39
C GLY A 141 0.18 -19.25 -10.93
N SER A 142 0.28 -20.12 -11.94
CA SER A 142 -0.86 -20.88 -12.46
C SER A 142 -1.30 -21.97 -11.47
N HIS A 143 -2.54 -22.44 -11.61
CA HIS A 143 -3.15 -23.46 -10.73
C HIS A 143 -2.26 -24.70 -10.51
N GLU A 144 -1.52 -25.14 -11.52
CA GLU A 144 -0.65 -26.32 -11.48
C GLU A 144 0.69 -26.06 -10.77
N ASN A 145 1.30 -24.89 -10.99
CA ASN A 145 2.56 -24.50 -10.34
C ASN A 145 2.38 -24.08 -8.88
N PHE A 146 1.19 -23.58 -8.55
CA PHE A 146 0.83 -23.07 -7.23
C PHE A 146 0.87 -24.17 -6.17
N TYR A 147 0.23 -25.34 -6.40
CA TYR A 147 0.26 -26.44 -5.45
C TYR A 147 1.63 -27.14 -5.35
N ARG A 148 2.46 -27.08 -6.41
CA ARG A 148 3.85 -27.60 -6.36
C ARG A 148 4.75 -26.77 -5.45
N ASN A 149 4.62 -25.44 -5.48
CA ASN A 149 5.45 -24.54 -4.69
C ASN A 149 4.93 -24.37 -3.25
N LEU A 150 3.64 -24.60 -3.01
CA LEU A 150 3.03 -24.46 -1.69
C LEU A 150 3.22 -25.69 -0.79
N LYS A 151 3.59 -26.85 -1.36
CA LYS A 151 3.91 -28.09 -0.64
C LYS A 151 5.41 -28.29 -0.35
N ARG A 152 6.25 -27.33 -0.72
CA ARG A 152 7.72 -27.44 -0.65
C ARG A 152 8.27 -26.50 0.39
#